data_AF-A0A1M6PUX7-F1
#
_entry.id   AF-A0A1M6PUX7-F1
#
_cell.length_a   1.000
_cell.length_b   1.000
_cell.length_c   1.000
_cell.angle_alpha   90.00
_cell.angle_beta   90.00
_cell.angle_gamma   90.00
#
_symmetry.space_group_name_H-M   'P 1'
#
loop_
_entity.id
_entity.type
_entity.pdbx_description
1 polymer ?
#
loop_
_entity_poly.entity_id
_entity_poly.type
_entity_poly.pdbx_seq_one_letter_code
_entity_poly.pdbx_strand_id
1 'polypeptide(L)' 'MADHFANESNENSLSPARPEEVADALSYALRYDERGRPRPHGGEMVAGLAAQHLAQHLERAGFVLMRKRPGRPHSAG' A
#
# COMPACT_ATOMS: atom_id res chain seq x y z
N MET A 1 0.98 11.09 -38.67
CA MET A 1 -0.09 11.38 -37.69
C MET A 1 -0.68 10.06 -37.20
N ALA A 2 0.05 9.30 -36.36
CA ALA A 2 -0.45 8.05 -35.77
C ALA A 2 0.40 7.50 -34.58
N ASP A 3 1.04 8.33 -33.76
CA ASP A 3 1.88 7.86 -32.63
C ASP A 3 1.29 8.16 -31.24
N HIS A 4 -0.03 8.34 -31.11
CA HIS A 4 -0.62 8.81 -29.84
C HIS A 4 -1.31 7.74 -28.96
N PHE A 5 -1.50 6.50 -29.42
CA PHE A 5 -2.33 5.50 -28.71
C PHE A 5 -1.58 4.47 -27.85
N ALA A 6 -0.28 4.64 -27.61
CA ALA A 6 0.53 3.65 -26.87
C ALA A 6 0.76 4.00 -25.39
N ASN A 7 -0.03 4.89 -24.76
CA ASN A 7 0.28 5.41 -23.42
C ASN A 7 -0.92 5.55 -22.46
N GLU A 8 -1.84 4.58 -22.42
CA GLU A 8 -2.94 4.57 -21.42
C GLU A 8 -2.99 3.33 -20.51
N SER A 9 -2.12 2.33 -20.68
CA SER A 9 -2.34 1.01 -20.07
C SER A 9 -1.34 0.55 -19.00
N ASN A 10 -0.38 1.38 -18.58
CA ASN A 10 0.54 1.00 -17.49
C ASN A 10 0.14 1.52 -16.09
N GLU A 11 -0.83 2.43 -16.00
CA GLU A 11 -1.36 2.91 -14.71
C GLU A 11 -2.29 1.91 -14.00
N ASN A 12 -2.77 0.90 -14.75
CA ASN A 12 -3.74 -0.09 -14.27
C ASN A 12 -3.10 -1.43 -13.89
N SER A 13 -1.78 -1.50 -13.74
CA SER A 13 -1.11 -2.71 -13.27
C SER A 13 -1.29 -2.87 -11.75
N LEU A 14 -2.51 -3.22 -11.35
CA LEU A 14 -2.86 -3.66 -10.00
C LEU A 14 -2.38 -5.10 -9.81
N SER A 15 -1.60 -5.35 -8.75
CA SER A 15 -1.21 -6.69 -8.33
C SER A 15 -1.81 -7.01 -6.97
N PRO A 16 -2.28 -8.24 -6.72
CA PRO A 16 -2.68 -8.66 -5.38
C PRO A 16 -1.58 -8.34 -4.36
N ALA A 17 -1.95 -7.65 -3.28
CA ALA A 17 -1.04 -7.34 -2.20
C ALA A 17 -0.84 -8.59 -1.33
N ARG A 18 0.40 -8.86 -0.94
CA ARG A 18 0.67 -9.94 0.01
C ARG A 18 0.28 -9.50 1.43
N PRO A 19 -0.16 -10.42 2.31
CA PRO A 19 -0.53 -10.08 3.69
C PRO A 19 0.56 -9.33 4.46
N GLU A 20 1.84 -9.65 4.21
CA GLU A 20 2.98 -8.97 4.85
C GLU A 20 3.09 -7.50 4.42
N GLU A 21 2.89 -7.23 3.12
CA GLU A 21 2.95 -5.86 2.58
C GLU A 21 1.81 -5.00 3.12
N VAL A 22 0.64 -5.61 3.35
CA VAL A 22 -0.51 -4.95 3.99
C VAL A 22 -0.21 -4.68 5.45
N ALA A 23 0.35 -5.63 6.18
CA ALA A 23 0.74 -5.46 7.58
C ALA A 23 1.79 -4.35 7.74
N ASP A 24 2.79 -4.28 6.87
CA ASP A 24 3.80 -3.21 6.91
C ASP A 24 3.16 -1.82 6.69
N ALA A 25 2.27 -1.70 5.70
CA ALA A 25 1.57 -0.45 5.43
C ALA A 25 0.65 -0.02 6.60
N LEU A 26 -0.08 -0.97 7.20
CA LEU A 26 -0.92 -0.71 8.36
C LEU A 26 -0.10 -0.35 9.60
N SER A 27 1.02 -1.03 9.82
CA SER A 27 1.95 -0.73 10.92
C SER A 27 2.46 0.70 10.82
N TYR A 28 2.82 1.15 9.61
CA TYR A 28 3.17 2.54 9.36
C TYR A 28 2.02 3.50 9.69
N ALA A 29 0.80 3.24 9.19
CA ALA A 29 -0.37 4.10 9.43
C ALA A 29 -0.80 4.18 10.91
N LEU A 30 -0.49 3.14 11.70
CA LEU A 30 -0.74 3.11 13.14
C LEU A 30 0.33 3.89 13.93
N ARG A 31 1.54 4.01 13.39
CA ARG A 31 2.65 4.77 13.99
C ARG A 31 2.64 6.23 13.56
N TYR A 32 2.21 6.52 12.34
CA TYR A 32 2.31 7.83 11.72
C TYR A 32 0.94 8.33 11.24
N ASP A 33 0.73 9.64 11.27
CA ASP A 33 -0.39 10.27 10.57
C ASP A 33 -0.12 10.37 9.05
N GLU A 34 -1.10 10.88 8.30
CA GLU A 34 -0.99 11.09 6.85
C GLU A 34 0.10 12.12 6.48
N ARG A 35 0.57 12.91 7.44
CA ARG A 35 1.64 13.89 7.31
C ARG A 35 3.00 13.33 7.75
N GLY A 36 3.07 12.04 8.09
CA GLY A 36 4.28 11.37 8.56
C GLY A 36 4.67 11.72 10.01
N ARG A 37 3.81 12.36 10.80
CA ARG A 37 4.10 12.66 12.21
C ARG A 37 3.79 11.45 13.09
N PRO A 38 4.64 11.14 14.07
CA PRO A 38 4.41 10.03 14.98
C PRO A 38 3.16 10.28 15.82
N ARG A 39 2.33 9.24 15.97
CA ARG A 39 1.13 9.27 16.81
C ARG A 39 1.54 9.07 18.29
N PRO A 40 0.95 9.83 19.24
CA PRO A 40 1.35 9.81 20.64
C PRO A 40 1.14 8.46 21.36
N HIS A 41 0.34 7.56 20.81
CA HIS A 41 0.04 6.24 21.39
C HIS A 41 0.44 5.05 20.50
N GLY A 42 1.11 5.31 19.38
CA GLY A 42 1.51 4.28 18.40
C GLY A 42 2.85 3.63 18.76
N GLY A 43 2.91 2.86 19.85
CA GLY A 43 4.11 2.11 20.20
C GLY A 43 4.47 1.08 19.12
N GLU A 44 5.77 0.96 18.80
CA GLU A 44 6.26 0.18 17.64
C GLU A 44 5.76 -1.28 17.61
N MET A 45 5.86 -1.96 18.76
CA MET A 45 5.39 -3.33 18.94
C MET A 45 3.87 -3.47 18.82
N VAL A 46 3.12 -2.56 19.45
CA VAL A 46 1.64 -2.61 19.46
C VAL A 46 1.10 -2.38 18.04
N ALA A 47 1.68 -1.42 17.32
CA ALA A 47 1.33 -1.15 15.93
C ALA A 47 1.62 -2.35 15.01
N GLY A 48 2.76 -3.01 15.18
CA GLY A 48 3.12 -4.20 14.39
C GLY A 48 2.15 -5.36 14.61
N LEU A 49 1.84 -5.67 15.88
CA LEU A 49 0.91 -6.74 16.22
C LEU A 49 -0.51 -6.45 15.72
N ALA A 50 -1.02 -5.23 15.96
CA ALA A 50 -2.33 -4.82 15.48
C ALA A 50 -2.43 -4.90 13.95
N ALA A 51 -1.38 -4.48 13.23
CA ALA A 51 -1.34 -4.55 11.78
C ALA A 51 -1.42 -5.98 11.23
N GLN A 52 -0.70 -6.93 11.84
CA GLN A 52 -0.79 -8.35 11.46
C GLN A 52 -2.20 -8.91 11.69
N HIS A 53 -2.81 -8.62 12.85
CA HIS A 53 -4.16 -9.05 13.15
C HIS A 53 -5.20 -8.48 12.16
N LEU A 54 -5.06 -7.20 11.79
CA LEU A 54 -5.93 -6.56 10.81
C LEU A 54 -5.75 -7.18 9.41
N ALA A 55 -4.52 -7.39 8.96
CA ALA A 55 -4.25 -8.02 7.66
C ALA A 55 -4.86 -9.44 7.59
N GLN A 56 -4.68 -10.23 8.64
CA GLN A 56 -5.25 -11.58 8.71
C GLN A 56 -6.78 -11.57 8.79
N HIS A 57 -7.38 -10.59 9.48
CA HIS A 57 -8.83 -10.44 9.52
C HIS A 57 -9.41 -10.09 8.14
N LEU A 58 -8.75 -9.20 7.40
CA LEU A 58 -9.16 -8.83 6.04
C LEU A 58 -9.13 -10.04 5.10
N GLU A 59 -8.09 -10.86 5.17
CA GLU A 59 -7.99 -12.10 4.40
C GLU A 59 -9.13 -13.08 4.73
N ARG A 60 -9.39 -13.32 6.02
CA ARG A 60 -10.46 -14.22 6.49
C ARG A 60 -11.86 -13.71 6.13
N ALA A 61 -12.04 -12.40 6.07
CA ALA A 61 -13.29 -11.78 5.65
C ALA A 61 -13.47 -11.77 4.11
N GLY A 62 -12.47 -12.24 3.35
CA GLY A 62 -12.53 -12.33 1.88
C GLY A 62 -12.19 -11.04 1.15
N PHE A 63 -11.56 -10.07 1.83
CA PHE A 63 -11.09 -8.85 1.15
C PHE A 63 -9.81 -9.15 0.36
N VAL A 64 -9.79 -8.71 -0.89
CA VAL A 64 -8.59 -8.76 -1.75
C VAL A 64 -8.07 -7.34 -1.93
N LEU A 65 -6.94 -7.06 -1.29
CA LEU A 65 -6.26 -5.78 -1.44
C LEU A 65 -5.37 -5.82 -2.69
N MET A 66 -5.44 -4.76 -3.48
CA MET A 66 -4.65 -4.59 -4.69
C MET A 66 -3.63 -3.48 -4.49
N ARG A 67 -2.37 -3.75 -4.79
CA ARG A 67 -1.30 -2.76 -4.79
C ARG A 67 -1.14 -2.20 -6.20
N LYS A 68 -1.22 -0.87 -6.33
CA LYS A 68 -0.82 -0.17 -7.55
C LYS A 68 0.69 -0.29 -7.71
N ARG A 69 1.19 -0.78 -8.85
CA ARG A 69 2.63 -0.75 -9.12
C ARG A 69 3.11 0.70 -9.14
N PRO A 70 4.32 0.98 -8.59
CA PRO A 70 4.90 2.30 -8.72
C PRO A 70 4.98 2.64 -10.21
N GLY A 71 4.38 3.78 -10.59
CA GLY A 71 4.41 4.26 -11.97
C GLY A 71 5.85 4.38 -12.44
N ARG A 72 6.08 4.18 -13.74
CA ARG A 72 7.40 4.38 -14.36
C ARG A 72 7.93 5.74 -13.89
N PRO A 73 9.15 5.82 -13.32
CA PRO A 73 9.71 7.11 -12.96
C PRO A 73 9.68 7.99 -14.20
N HIS A 74 9.04 9.15 -14.11
CA HIS A 74 9.08 10.13 -15.17
C HIS A 74 10.56 10.50 -15.34
N SER A 75 11.14 10.17 -16.50
CA SER A 75 12.49 10.61 -16.83
C SER A 75 12.43 12.14 -16.92
N ALA A 76 12.91 12.83 -15.89
CA ALA A 76 13.23 14.23 -16.01
C ALA A 76 14.43 14.32 -16.96
N GLY A 77 14.16 14.67 -18.22
CA GLY A 77 15.16 15.11 -19.19
C GLY A 77 15.47 16.58 -19.02
#